data_AF-D1PSJ2-F1
#
_entry.id   AF-D1PSJ2-F1
#
_cell.length_a   1.000
_cell.length_b   1.000
_cell.length_c   1.000
_cell.angle_alpha   90.00
_cell.angle_beta   90.00
_cell.angle_gamma   90.00
#
_symmetry.space_group_name_H-M   'P 1'
#
loop_
_entity.id
_entity.type
_entity.pdbx_description
1 polymer ?
#
loop_
_entity_poly.entity_id
_entity_poly.type
_entity_poly.pdbx_seq_one_letter_code
_entity_poly.pdbx_strand_id
1 'polypeptide(L)'
;MNAVIYARYSSDNQREESIEGQIRECTAYAEKNGITILRHYIDRALSAKTDNRPEFQNMIKDSGKRLFDMVIVWKLDRFARNRYDSARYKTTLKKNGVKVVSATEIISNGSEGILLESLLEGYAEYYSADLAEKVSRGMTENVLKSKCNGGNRTMGYVIDSDRHF
;
A
#
# COMPACT_ATOMS: atom_id res chain seq x y z
N MET A 1 4.57 -25.24 5.81
CA MET A 1 4.86 -23.80 5.65
C MET A 1 3.85 -23.05 6.48
N ASN A 2 4.30 -22.18 7.38
CA ASN A 2 3.43 -21.60 8.39
C ASN A 2 3.08 -20.15 8.04
N ALA A 3 1.80 -19.81 8.07
CA ALA A 3 1.32 -18.48 7.75
C ALA A 3 0.43 -17.89 8.84
N VAL A 4 0.33 -16.57 8.82
CA VAL A 4 -0.68 -15.81 9.56
C VAL A 4 -1.53 -15.01 8.59
N ILE A 5 -2.79 -14.78 8.94
CA ILE A 5 -3.68 -13.93 8.16
C ILE A 5 -3.73 -12.56 8.79
N TYR A 6 -3.66 -11.51 7.98
CA TYR A 6 -3.97 -10.15 8.40
C TYR A 6 -5.19 -9.61 7.66
N ALA A 7 -6.21 -9.20 8.43
CA ALA A 7 -7.44 -8.61 7.92
C ALA A 7 -7.72 -7.28 8.62
N ARG A 8 -8.31 -6.32 7.88
CA ARG A 8 -8.72 -5.05 8.45
C ARG A 8 -10.09 -4.59 7.95
N TYR A 9 -10.82 -3.93 8.82
CA TYR A 9 -12.03 -3.19 8.44
C TYR A 9 -11.66 -1.75 8.09
N SER A 10 -12.18 -1.24 6.97
CA SER A 10 -11.97 0.14 6.55
C SER A 10 -13.33 0.82 6.42
N SER A 11 -13.63 1.73 7.34
CA SER A 11 -14.88 2.51 7.34
C SER A 11 -14.99 3.50 6.17
N ASP A 12 -13.86 3.85 5.54
CA ASP A 12 -13.80 4.96 4.56
C ASP A 12 -14.21 4.60 3.12
N ASN A 13 -14.54 3.33 2.84
CA ASN A 13 -14.90 2.94 1.48
C ASN A 13 -16.18 2.12 1.52
N GLN A 14 -17.19 2.51 0.73
CA GLN A 14 -18.48 1.84 0.55
C GLN A 14 -18.37 0.44 -0.10
N ARG A 15 -17.33 -0.34 0.23
CA ARG A 15 -17.16 -1.74 -0.17
C ARG A 15 -17.22 -2.59 1.09
N GLU A 16 -18.38 -3.22 1.29
CA GLU A 16 -18.71 -4.10 2.42
C GLU A 16 -18.00 -5.47 2.35
N GLU A 17 -16.68 -5.50 2.21
CA GLU A 17 -15.97 -6.76 2.38
C GLU A 17 -15.67 -6.97 3.86
N SER A 18 -16.57 -7.73 4.49
CA SER A 18 -16.48 -8.11 5.88
C SER A 18 -15.14 -8.77 6.17
N ILE A 19 -14.65 -8.60 7.40
CA ILE A 19 -13.43 -9.28 7.87
C ILE A 19 -13.57 -10.80 7.69
N GLU A 20 -14.76 -11.34 7.90
CA GLU A 20 -15.06 -12.76 7.73
C GLU A 20 -14.88 -13.21 6.28
N GLY A 21 -15.33 -12.40 5.30
CA GLY A 21 -15.07 -12.65 3.88
C GLY A 21 -13.58 -12.65 3.56
N GLN A 22 -12.85 -11.66 4.07
CA GLN A 22 -11.38 -11.59 3.89
C GLN A 22 -10.67 -12.83 4.46
N ILE A 23 -11.03 -13.25 5.68
CA ILE A 23 -10.45 -14.43 6.32
C ILE A 23 -10.80 -15.68 5.52
N ARG A 24 -12.07 -15.85 5.12
CA ARG A 24 -12.52 -17.01 4.34
C ARG A 24 -11.72 -17.19 3.05
N GLU A 25 -11.53 -16.12 2.29
CA GLU A 25 -10.74 -16.14 1.06
C GLU A 25 -9.25 -16.45 1.33
N CYS A 26 -8.68 -15.86 2.37
CA CYS A 26 -7.29 -16.14 2.77
C CYS A 26 -7.10 -17.59 3.25
N THR A 27 -8.09 -18.14 3.96
CA THR A 27 -8.09 -19.54 4.41
C THR A 27 -8.21 -20.49 3.23
N ALA A 28 -9.12 -20.22 2.29
CA ALA A 28 -9.25 -21.01 1.06
C ALA A 28 -7.95 -21.00 0.24
N TYR A 29 -7.27 -19.85 0.15
CA TYR A 29 -5.95 -19.76 -0.47
C TYR A 29 -4.90 -20.61 0.28
N ALA A 30 -4.87 -20.54 1.61
CA ALA A 30 -3.93 -21.31 2.41
C ALA A 30 -4.14 -22.83 2.24
N GLU A 31 -5.39 -23.29 2.31
CA GLU A 31 -5.77 -24.70 2.11
C GLU A 31 -5.36 -25.21 0.73
N LYS A 32 -5.65 -24.44 -0.33
CA LYS A 32 -5.29 -24.79 -1.71
C LYS A 32 -3.78 -24.95 -1.91
N ASN A 33 -2.97 -24.24 -1.14
CA ASN A 33 -1.51 -24.27 -1.23
C ASN A 33 -0.85 -25.12 -0.13
N GLY A 34 -1.63 -25.86 0.68
CA GLY A 34 -1.09 -26.68 1.78
C GLY A 34 -0.38 -25.87 2.88
N ILE A 35 -0.82 -24.64 3.10
CA ILE A 35 -0.25 -23.71 4.09
C ILE A 35 -1.05 -23.82 5.40
N THR A 36 -0.34 -23.93 6.53
CA THR A 36 -0.96 -24.00 7.86
C THR A 36 -1.09 -22.59 8.44
N ILE A 37 -2.31 -22.20 8.79
CA ILE A 37 -2.57 -20.90 9.42
C ILE A 37 -2.43 -21.03 10.94
N LEU A 38 -1.52 -20.25 11.52
CA LEU A 38 -1.26 -20.26 12.96
C LEU A 38 -2.12 -19.27 13.74
N ARG A 39 -2.40 -18.10 13.17
CA ARG A 39 -3.12 -17.01 13.84
C ARG A 39 -3.72 -16.04 12.84
N HIS A 40 -4.83 -15.40 13.23
CA HIS A 40 -5.42 -14.26 12.53
C HIS A 40 -5.16 -12.98 13.32
N TYR A 41 -4.60 -11.96 12.66
CA TYR A 41 -4.45 -10.60 13.16
C TYR A 41 -5.53 -9.74 12.53
N ILE A 42 -6.36 -9.10 13.37
CA ILE A 42 -7.58 -8.44 12.91
C ILE A 42 -7.67 -7.03 13.49
N ASP A 43 -7.61 -6.03 12.61
CA ASP A 43 -7.83 -4.64 12.99
C ASP A 43 -9.26 -4.19 12.61
N ARG A 44 -10.13 -4.07 13.61
CA ARG A 44 -11.51 -3.55 13.49
C ARG A 44 -11.49 -2.04 13.75
N ALA A 45 -11.20 -1.23 12.74
CA ALA A 45 -11.23 0.23 12.90
C ALA A 45 -12.69 0.72 13.06
N LEU A 46 -13.08 1.09 14.29
CA LEU A 46 -14.40 1.65 14.63
C LEU A 46 -14.41 3.19 14.70
N SER A 47 -13.26 3.86 14.65
CA SER A 47 -13.17 5.31 14.84
C SER A 47 -12.15 5.95 13.91
N ALA A 48 -12.61 6.88 13.09
CA ALA A 48 -11.83 7.69 12.15
C ALA A 48 -10.70 8.53 12.78
N LYS A 49 -10.61 8.59 14.13
CA LYS A 49 -9.63 9.41 14.84
C LYS A 49 -8.32 8.70 15.19
N THR A 50 -8.29 7.37 15.30
CA THR A 50 -7.06 6.66 15.70
C THR A 50 -6.97 5.28 15.04
N ASP A 51 -6.51 5.22 13.78
CA ASP A 51 -6.17 3.95 13.12
C ASP A 51 -4.77 3.50 13.55
N ASN A 52 -4.63 3.13 14.82
CA ASN A 52 -3.36 2.73 15.43
C ASN A 52 -2.93 1.30 15.07
N ARG A 53 -3.70 0.58 14.24
CA ARG A 53 -3.44 -0.79 13.74
C ARG A 53 -2.69 -1.69 14.75
N PRO A 54 -3.21 -1.87 15.96
CA PRO A 54 -2.51 -2.58 17.04
C PRO A 54 -2.16 -4.02 16.64
N GLU A 55 -3.07 -4.72 15.95
CA GLU A 55 -2.82 -6.11 15.56
C GLU A 55 -1.81 -6.20 14.42
N PHE A 56 -1.79 -5.22 13.50
CA PHE A 56 -0.70 -5.14 12.52
C PHE A 56 0.67 -4.96 13.18
N GLN A 57 0.78 -4.07 14.17
CA GLN A 57 2.06 -3.85 14.87
C GLN A 57 2.48 -5.09 15.68
N ASN A 58 1.52 -5.78 16.29
CA ASN A 58 1.77 -7.07 16.96
C ASN A 58 2.28 -8.12 15.97
N MET A 59 1.68 -8.23 14.79
CA MET A 59 2.15 -9.12 13.72
C MET A 59 3.60 -8.81 13.30
N ILE A 60 3.93 -7.53 13.09
CA ILE A 60 5.31 -7.14 12.76
C ILE A 60 6.28 -7.51 13.88
N LYS A 61 5.93 -7.30 15.14
CA LYS A 61 6.77 -7.72 16.28
C LYS A 61 6.93 -9.24 16.35
N ASP A 62 5.84 -9.99 16.19
CA ASP A 62 5.85 -11.45 16.23
C ASP A 62 6.61 -12.05 15.04
N SER A 63 6.70 -11.34 13.91
CA SER A 63 7.58 -11.75 12.79
C SER A 63 9.05 -11.84 13.21
N GLY A 64 9.50 -11.00 14.16
CA GLY A 64 10.86 -11.05 14.70
C GLY A 64 11.16 -12.32 15.49
N LYS A 65 10.13 -13.00 16.01
CA LYS A 65 10.24 -14.29 16.71
C LYS A 65 10.32 -15.47 15.75
N ARG A 66 10.17 -15.26 14.44
CA ARG A 66 10.20 -16.30 13.39
C ARG A 66 9.23 -17.46 13.62
N LEU A 67 8.05 -17.15 14.14
CA LEU A 67 6.99 -18.14 14.40
C LEU A 67 6.24 -18.56 13.12
N PHE A 68 6.33 -17.75 12.07
CA PHE A 68 5.67 -17.97 10.78
C PHE A 68 6.56 -17.47 9.64
N ASP A 69 6.39 -18.05 8.47
CA ASP A 69 7.17 -17.77 7.26
C ASP A 69 6.42 -16.85 6.30
N MET A 70 5.12 -16.67 6.50
CA MET A 70 4.25 -15.96 5.57
C MET A 70 3.16 -15.15 6.27
N VAL A 71 2.85 -13.99 5.71
CA VAL A 71 1.65 -13.19 6.00
C VAL A 71 0.76 -13.23 4.77
N ILE A 72 -0.47 -13.72 4.95
CA ILE A 72 -1.51 -13.71 3.92
C ILE A 72 -2.44 -12.53 4.19
N VAL A 73 -2.63 -11.69 3.19
CA VAL A 73 -3.62 -10.62 3.19
C VAL A 73 -4.61 -10.86 2.08
N TRP A 74 -5.83 -10.34 2.21
CA TRP A 74 -6.81 -10.47 1.14
C TRP A 74 -6.37 -9.70 -0.12
N LYS A 75 -6.00 -8.42 0.04
CA LYS A 75 -5.39 -7.55 -0.98
C LYS A 75 -4.22 -6.76 -0.39
N LEU A 76 -3.29 -6.32 -1.23
CA LEU A 76 -2.13 -5.51 -0.81
C LEU A 76 -2.55 -4.15 -0.23
N ASP A 77 -3.68 -3.60 -0.67
CA ASP A 77 -4.25 -2.39 -0.08
C ASP A 77 -4.67 -2.59 1.39
N ARG A 78 -4.89 -3.83 1.84
CA ARG A 78 -5.14 -4.14 3.26
C ARG A 78 -3.84 -4.17 4.06
N PHE A 79 -2.71 -4.45 3.44
CA PHE A 79 -1.40 -4.52 4.11
C PHE A 79 -0.86 -3.14 4.52
N ALA A 80 -0.95 -2.13 3.64
CA ALA A 80 -0.44 -0.78 3.92
C ALA A 80 -1.28 0.31 3.24
N ARG A 81 -1.28 1.51 3.84
CA ARG A 81 -2.06 2.67 3.37
C ARG A 81 -1.42 3.40 2.18
N ASN A 82 -0.10 3.37 2.07
CA ASN A 82 0.66 3.98 0.99
C ASN A 82 1.84 3.08 0.58
N ARG A 83 2.45 3.38 -0.57
CA ARG A 83 3.57 2.60 -1.13
C ARG A 83 4.80 2.62 -0.22
N TYR A 84 5.07 3.73 0.45
CA TYR A 84 6.25 3.90 1.32
C TYR A 84 6.17 2.98 2.55
N ASP A 85 5.05 2.99 3.26
CA ASP A 85 4.78 2.11 4.39
C ASP A 85 4.80 0.65 3.96
N SER A 86 4.21 0.34 2.80
CA SER A 86 4.25 -1.02 2.23
C SER A 86 5.67 -1.52 2.04
N ALA A 87 6.53 -0.71 1.39
CA ALA A 87 7.93 -1.06 1.17
C ALA A 87 8.68 -1.26 2.49
N ARG A 88 8.55 -0.33 3.43
CA ARG A 88 9.22 -0.39 4.74
C ARG A 88 8.86 -1.66 5.53
N TYR A 89 7.57 -1.98 5.64
CA TYR A 89 7.13 -3.18 6.36
C TYR A 89 7.49 -4.46 5.61
N LYS A 90 7.39 -4.50 4.27
CA LYS A 90 7.84 -5.64 3.47
C LYS A 90 9.34 -5.90 3.64
N THR A 91 10.18 -4.86 3.64
CA THR A 91 11.62 -5.00 3.89
C THR A 91 11.89 -5.57 5.29
N THR A 92 11.15 -5.11 6.30
CA THR A 92 11.27 -5.60 7.68
C THR A 92 10.90 -7.08 7.78
N LEU A 93 9.78 -7.47 7.19
CA LEU A 93 9.33 -8.87 7.14
C LEU A 93 10.31 -9.74 6.36
N LYS A 94 10.82 -9.27 5.22
CA LYS A 94 11.82 -9.98 4.42
C LYS A 94 13.13 -10.21 5.20
N LYS A 95 13.59 -9.23 5.99
CA LYS A 95 14.75 -9.40 6.89
C LYS A 95 14.50 -10.48 7.95
N ASN A 96 13.26 -10.64 8.39
CA ASN A 96 12.86 -11.68 9.33
C ASN A 96 12.59 -13.05 8.67
N GLY A 97 12.73 -13.15 7.34
CA GLY A 97 12.44 -14.37 6.59
C GLY A 97 10.96 -14.56 6.22
N VAL A 98 10.12 -13.55 6.46
CA VAL A 98 8.67 -13.61 6.27
C VAL A 98 8.28 -13.01 4.92
N LYS A 99 7.51 -13.76 4.12
CA LYS A 99 6.94 -13.31 2.84
C LYS A 99 5.53 -12.74 3.02
N VAL A 100 5.18 -11.74 2.23
CA VAL A 100 3.81 -11.18 2.20
C VAL A 100 3.14 -11.64 0.91
N VAL A 101 1.97 -12.26 1.02
CA VAL A 101 1.19 -12.77 -0.10
C VAL A 101 -0.24 -12.27 -0.03
N SER A 102 -0.79 -11.94 -1.19
CA SER A 102 -2.19 -11.59 -1.37
C SER A 102 -2.99 -12.78 -1.88
N ALA A 103 -4.16 -13.05 -1.28
CA ALA A 103 -5.05 -14.13 -1.68
C ALA A 103 -5.72 -13.84 -3.03
N THR A 104 -6.08 -12.58 -3.30
CA THR A 104 -6.75 -12.18 -4.55
C THR A 104 -5.77 -11.73 -5.64
N GLU A 105 -4.66 -11.11 -5.25
CA GLU A 105 -3.63 -10.64 -6.17
C GLU A 105 -2.49 -11.67 -6.17
N ILE A 106 -2.67 -12.77 -6.90
CA ILE A 106 -1.64 -13.80 -7.00
C ILE A 106 -0.52 -13.25 -7.89
N ILE A 107 0.52 -12.67 -7.29
CA ILE A 107 1.80 -12.47 -7.97
C ILE A 107 2.47 -13.85 -7.95
N SER A 108 2.22 -14.64 -8.99
CA SER A 108 2.76 -15.99 -9.12
C SER A 108 4.29 -15.91 -9.11
N ASN A 109 5.01 -16.63 -8.25
CA ASN A 109 6.49 -16.60 -8.24
C ASN A 109 7.12 -17.30 -9.47
N GLY A 110 6.33 -17.64 -10.49
CA GLY A 110 6.77 -18.19 -11.78
C GLY A 110 7.10 -17.10 -12.80
N SER A 111 7.31 -17.53 -14.06
CA SER A 111 7.55 -16.65 -15.21
C SER A 111 6.47 -15.58 -15.40
N GLU A 112 5.23 -15.89 -15.02
CA GLU A 112 4.10 -14.96 -15.12
C GLU A 112 4.20 -13.81 -14.11
N GLY A 113 4.75 -14.04 -12.91
CA GLY A 113 4.94 -12.96 -11.94
C GLY A 113 6.10 -12.07 -12.28
N ILE A 114 7.16 -12.61 -12.90
CA ILE A 114 8.24 -11.78 -13.45
C ILE A 114 7.68 -10.83 -14.50
N LEU A 115 6.83 -11.32 -15.40
CA LEU A 115 6.16 -10.48 -16.41
C LEU A 115 5.23 -9.44 -15.77
N LEU A 116 4.43 -9.84 -14.78
CA LEU A 116 3.53 -8.92 -14.08
C LEU A 116 4.31 -7.85 -13.29
N GLU A 117 5.41 -8.24 -12.63
CA GLU A 117 6.29 -7.32 -11.90
C GLU A 117 6.93 -6.30 -12.86
N SER A 118 7.51 -6.76 -13.98
CA SER A 118 8.04 -5.86 -15.02
C SER A 118 6.97 -4.91 -15.58
N LEU A 119 5.73 -5.38 -15.74
CA LEU A 119 4.64 -4.54 -16.24
C LEU A 119 4.18 -3.50 -15.21
N LEU A 120 4.16 -3.87 -13.93
CA LEU A 120 3.88 -2.95 -12.82
C LEU A 120 4.98 -1.89 -12.65
N GLU A 121 6.24 -2.30 -12.79
CA GLU A 121 7.39 -1.39 -12.80
C GLU A 121 7.31 -0.40 -13.96
N GLY A 122 7.10 -0.88 -15.18
CA GLY A 122 6.93 -0.03 -16.36
C GLY A 122 5.72 0.90 -16.24
N TYR A 123 4.61 0.44 -15.65
CA TYR A 123 3.46 1.30 -15.38
C TYR A 123 3.78 2.40 -14.36
N ALA A 124 4.55 2.08 -13.30
CA ALA A 124 4.95 3.06 -12.31
C ALA A 124 5.87 4.14 -12.91
N GLU A 125 6.80 3.74 -13.78
CA GLU A 125 7.67 4.65 -14.51
C GLU A 125 6.87 5.56 -15.47
N TYR A 126 5.98 4.95 -16.26
CA TYR A 126 5.06 5.69 -17.13
C TYR A 126 4.23 6.72 -16.35
N TYR A 127 3.63 6.33 -15.23
CA TYR A 127 2.81 7.23 -14.42
C TYR A 127 3.61 8.40 -13.86
N SER A 128 4.86 8.15 -13.44
CA SER A 128 5.75 9.22 -12.98
C SER A 128 6.11 10.20 -14.11
N ALA A 129 6.36 9.68 -15.32
CA ALA A 129 6.64 10.50 -16.50
C ALA A 129 5.43 11.34 -16.92
N ASP A 130 4.24 10.73 -17.02
CA ASP A 130 2.98 11.42 -17.34
C ASP A 130 2.64 12.50 -16.31
N LEU A 131 2.86 12.23 -15.01
CA LEU A 131 2.68 13.24 -13.97
C LEU A 131 3.68 14.40 -14.12
N ALA A 132 4.94 14.11 -14.38
CA ALA A 132 5.97 15.13 -14.61
C ALA A 132 5.61 16.02 -15.83
N GLU A 133 5.13 15.42 -16.91
CA GLU A 133 4.67 16.13 -18.10
C GLU A 133 3.48 17.05 -17.78
N LYS A 134 2.48 16.55 -17.05
CA LYS A 134 1.32 17.34 -16.61
C LYS A 134 1.72 18.51 -15.72
N VAL A 135 2.66 18.30 -14.78
CA VAL A 135 3.18 19.38 -13.92
C VAL A 135 3.94 20.41 -14.75
N SER A 136 4.81 19.99 -15.66
CA SER A 136 5.56 20.87 -16.56
C SER A 136 4.64 21.71 -17.44
N ARG A 137 3.59 21.09 -18.00
CA ARG A 137 2.56 21.78 -18.77
C ARG A 137 1.82 22.81 -17.92
N GLY A 138 1.41 22.45 -16.70
CA GLY A 138 0.77 23.38 -15.77
C GLY A 138 1.66 24.58 -15.42
N MET A 139 2.97 24.34 -15.22
CA MET A 139 3.93 25.42 -14.97
C MET A 139 4.10 26.33 -16.19
N THR A 140 4.13 25.77 -17.39
CA THR A 140 4.21 26.53 -18.65
C THR A 140 2.96 27.39 -18.86
N GLU A 141 1.78 26.83 -18.64
CA GLU A 141 0.52 27.57 -18.75
C GLU A 141 0.44 28.75 -17.78
N ASN A 142 0.90 28.56 -16.54
CA ASN A 142 0.98 29.65 -15.57
C ASN A 142 1.93 30.74 -16.05
N VAL A 143 3.11 30.40 -16.58
CA VAL A 143 4.05 31.38 -17.16
C VAL A 143 3.41 32.16 -18.30
N LEU A 144 2.71 31.50 -19.23
CA LEU A 144 1.99 32.16 -20.31
C LEU A 144 0.88 33.10 -19.81
N LYS A 145 0.25 32.77 -18.67
CA LYS A 145 -0.74 33.62 -18.00
C LYS A 145 -0.12 34.64 -17.03
N SER A 146 1.21 34.76 -17.02
CA SER A 146 1.98 35.60 -16.08
C SER A 146 1.73 35.30 -14.60
N LYS A 147 1.30 34.08 -14.28
CA LYS A 147 1.02 33.61 -12.91
C LYS A 147 2.26 32.99 -12.29
N CYS A 148 2.42 33.19 -10.99
CA CYS A 148 3.45 32.58 -10.17
C CYS A 148 3.20 31.07 -10.02
N ASN A 149 4.24 30.26 -10.26
CA ASN A 149 4.23 28.81 -10.10
C ASN A 149 4.30 28.31 -8.64
N GLY A 150 4.32 29.23 -7.67
CA GLY A 150 4.54 28.94 -6.25
C GLY A 150 6.02 28.99 -5.85
N GLY A 151 6.31 28.68 -4.59
CA GLY A 151 7.66 28.79 -4.01
C GLY A 151 7.79 29.94 -2.99
N ASN A 152 9.01 30.14 -2.49
CA ASN A 152 9.29 31.27 -1.59
C ASN A 152 9.15 32.59 -2.38
N ARG A 153 8.41 33.53 -1.80
CA ARG A 153 8.18 34.85 -2.42
C ARG A 153 9.50 35.60 -2.50
N THR A 154 9.74 36.25 -3.63
CA THR A 154 10.85 37.20 -3.77
C THR A 154 10.67 38.31 -2.74
N MET A 155 11.72 38.60 -1.96
CA MET A 155 11.67 39.66 -0.95
C MET A 155 11.33 41.00 -1.63
N GLY A 156 10.32 41.70 -1.11
CA GLY A 156 9.82 42.96 -1.67
C GLY A 156 8.62 42.86 -2.62
N TYR A 157 8.15 41.65 -2.96
CA TYR A 157 6.98 41.44 -3.83
C TYR A 157 5.85 40.71 -3.08
N VAL A 158 4.60 40.99 -3.48
CA VAL A 158 3.39 40.37 -2.91
C VAL A 158 2.58 39.75 -4.02
N ILE A 159 2.18 38.49 -3.83
CA ILE A 159 1.35 37.78 -4.79
C ILE A 159 -0.12 38.08 -4.48
N ASP A 160 -0.89 38.50 -5.49
CA ASP A 160 -2.32 38.75 -5.36
C ASP A 160 -3.16 37.45 -5.28
N SER A 161 -4.49 37.59 -5.19
CA SER A 161 -5.41 36.44 -5.16
C SER A 161 -5.40 35.61 -6.44
N ASP A 162 -5.04 36.21 -7.58
CA ASP A 162 -5.02 35.59 -8.91
C ASP A 162 -3.67 34.97 -9.28
N ARG A 163 -2.70 35.10 -8.37
CA ARG A 163 -1.31 34.63 -8.42
C ARG A 163 -0.38 35.45 -9.32
N HIS A 164 -0.66 36.74 -9.52
CA HIS A 164 0.27 37.67 -10.17
C HIS A 164 1.21 38.31 -9.15
N PHE A 165 2.40 38.75 -9.61
CA PHE A 165 3.42 39.43 -8.79
C PHE A 165 3.15 40.93 -8.62
#